data_AF-A0A3M1FHR3-F1
#
_entry.id   AF-A0A3M1FHR3-F1
#
_cell.length_a   1.000
_cell.length_b   1.000
_cell.length_c   1.000
_cell.angle_alpha   90.00
_cell.angle_beta   90.00
_cell.angle_gamma   90.00
#
_symmetry.space_group_name_H-M   'P 1'
#
loop_
_entity.id
_entity.type
_entity.pdbx_description
1 polymer ?
#
loop_
_entity_poly.entity_id
_entity_poly.type
_entity_poly.pdbx_seq_one_letter_code
_entity_poly.pdbx_strand_id
1 'polypeptide(L)'
;MCGRPWQRSRHSTFPRRHRRRRHHETAGDVTMKGEHRKIPVGVSRCLLGEAVRYDGRDRRNPYVTGCLDERFRWIPVCPEVEIGLGIPRPPIRIERREGVVRLVMPDGNLDLTERMTTYARNRVAELADAGIRGFLLKKRSPSCGLLGVDVHGGDRIDPTGTGFFAAALRSRFPNMPLAQEDTLDDPLLRETFILQVQIYDHFRKWREGKPTPKGLQRFHMAHRHLLRHTPRIDQALGRIATQGEVFPDLLDTYETMLMAALARPEGARKPGTSRTPPRSIERTDPTNFEPDPFESSETR
;
A
#
# COMPACT_ATOMS: atom_id res chain seq x y z
N MET A 1 14.92 11.77 -12.37
CA MET A 1 16.23 11.76 -11.69
C MET A 1 16.09 10.99 -10.39
N CYS A 2 16.64 9.77 -10.30
CA CYS A 2 16.69 9.03 -9.05
C CYS A 2 17.61 9.79 -8.08
N GLY A 3 17.10 10.20 -6.93
CA GLY A 3 17.89 10.91 -5.91
C GLY A 3 19.05 10.03 -5.43
N ARG A 4 20.28 10.55 -5.49
CA ARG A 4 21.47 9.84 -5.03
C ARG A 4 21.42 9.62 -3.51
N PRO A 5 21.92 8.50 -2.97
CA PRO A 5 22.12 8.35 -1.54
C PRO A 5 23.19 9.33 -1.05
N TRP A 6 22.94 9.95 0.09
CA TRP A 6 23.86 10.78 0.87
C TRP A 6 25.26 10.16 0.99
N GLN A 7 26.23 10.66 0.22
CA GLN A 7 27.66 10.45 0.47
C GLN A 7 28.22 11.69 1.17
N ARG A 8 28.73 11.51 2.39
CA ARG A 8 29.47 12.54 3.13
C ARG A 8 30.78 12.83 2.40
N SER A 9 30.96 14.07 1.96
CA SER A 9 32.24 14.62 1.56
C SER A 9 33.18 14.70 2.76
N ARG A 10 34.37 14.11 2.65
CA ARG A 10 35.52 14.48 3.47
C ARG A 10 36.60 15.02 2.55
N HIS A 11 36.78 16.33 2.57
CA HIS A 11 38.01 16.96 2.12
C HIS A 11 38.99 17.02 3.30
N SER A 12 40.21 16.54 3.08
CA SER A 12 41.38 16.91 3.89
C SER A 12 42.62 16.67 3.03
N THR A 13 43.19 17.78 2.56
CA THR A 13 44.53 17.92 2.01
C THR A 13 45.55 18.05 3.15
N PHE A 14 46.69 17.34 3.05
CA PHE A 14 48.10 17.76 3.34
C PHE A 14 49.04 16.55 3.65
N PRO A 15 50.39 16.68 3.59
CA PRO A 15 51.23 16.06 2.57
C PRO A 15 52.09 14.88 3.06
N ARG A 16 52.73 14.21 2.09
CA ARG A 16 53.67 13.08 2.25
C ARG A 16 54.89 13.43 3.12
N ARG A 17 55.19 12.56 4.10
CA ARG A 17 56.55 12.32 4.61
C ARG A 17 56.79 10.83 4.82
N HIS A 18 57.89 10.34 4.25
CA HIS A 18 58.40 8.99 4.43
C HIS A 18 58.84 8.76 5.88
N ARG A 19 58.33 7.68 6.50
CA ARG A 19 59.03 7.01 7.61
C ARG A 19 58.70 5.52 7.60
N ARG A 20 59.73 4.69 7.41
CA ARG A 20 59.69 3.23 7.60
C ARG A 20 59.36 2.92 9.05
N ARG A 21 58.41 2.01 9.32
CA ARG A 21 58.63 0.79 10.13
C ARG A 21 57.34 0.02 10.46
N ARG A 22 57.51 -1.31 10.43
CA ARG A 22 56.77 -2.40 11.09
C ARG A 22 55.47 -2.86 10.43
N HIS A 23 55.55 -4.08 9.90
CA HIS A 23 54.43 -4.94 9.59
C HIS A 23 53.53 -5.07 10.82
N HIS A 24 52.35 -4.48 10.74
CA HIS A 24 51.20 -4.91 11.53
C HIS A 24 50.17 -5.41 10.52
N GLU A 25 49.91 -6.70 10.64
CA GLU A 25 48.80 -7.46 10.06
C GLU A 25 47.50 -6.63 10.09
N THR A 26 47.13 -6.03 8.95
CA THR A 26 45.80 -5.44 8.79
C THR A 26 44.91 -6.45 8.08
N ALA A 27 43.94 -6.92 8.86
CA ALA A 27 42.79 -7.71 8.49
C ALA A 27 42.34 -7.46 7.05
N GLY A 28 42.21 -8.57 6.32
CA GLY A 28 41.70 -8.60 4.96
C GLY A 28 40.38 -7.84 4.86
N ASP A 29 40.34 -7.00 3.82
CA ASP A 29 39.16 -6.39 3.23
C ASP A 29 38.12 -7.47 2.92
N VAL A 30 37.19 -7.69 3.85
CA VAL A 30 36.01 -8.53 3.60
C VAL A 30 35.04 -7.67 2.79
N THR A 31 35.22 -7.68 1.48
CA THR A 31 34.17 -7.26 0.54
C THR A 31 32.91 -8.08 0.82
N MET A 32 31.93 -7.47 1.48
CA MET A 32 30.57 -8.00 1.65
C MET A 32 29.88 -8.06 0.29
N LYS A 33 30.19 -9.06 -0.53
CA LYS A 33 29.40 -9.45 -1.71
C LYS A 33 28.22 -10.31 -1.22
N GLY A 34 27.18 -9.65 -0.71
CA GLY A 34 25.85 -10.25 -0.67
C GLY A 34 25.13 -9.84 -1.95
N GLU A 35 24.72 -10.80 -2.79
CA GLU A 35 23.74 -10.52 -3.84
C GLU A 35 22.49 -9.90 -3.18
N HIS A 36 22.28 -8.60 -3.38
CA HIS A 36 21.04 -7.95 -2.94
C HIS A 36 19.89 -8.49 -3.78
N ARG A 37 19.31 -9.62 -3.36
CA ARG A 37 18.15 -10.21 -4.03
C ARG A 37 16.99 -9.22 -3.93
N LYS A 38 16.55 -8.70 -5.09
CA LYS A 38 15.43 -7.77 -5.21
C LYS A 38 14.19 -8.29 -4.45
N ILE A 39 13.49 -7.39 -3.75
CA ILE A 39 12.32 -7.74 -2.93
C ILE A 39 11.13 -8.00 -3.86
N PRO A 40 10.41 -9.12 -3.75
CA PRO A 40 9.22 -9.39 -4.56
C PRO A 40 8.08 -8.41 -4.24
N VAL A 41 7.60 -7.68 -5.25
CA VAL A 41 6.52 -6.71 -5.12
C VAL A 41 5.55 -6.92 -6.28
N GLY A 42 4.25 -7.06 -5.97
CA GLY A 42 3.22 -7.13 -6.99
C GLY A 42 3.01 -5.77 -7.67
N VAL A 43 2.69 -5.77 -8.96
CA VAL A 43 2.46 -4.52 -9.70
C VAL A 43 1.39 -4.69 -10.76
N SER A 44 0.53 -3.68 -10.92
CA SER A 44 -0.38 -3.64 -12.06
C SER A 44 0.39 -3.58 -13.37
N ARG A 45 0.23 -4.58 -14.25
CA ARG A 45 0.99 -4.74 -15.52
C ARG A 45 1.09 -3.46 -16.36
N CYS A 46 0.02 -2.68 -16.43
CA CYS A 46 0.00 -1.44 -17.19
C CYS A 46 1.05 -0.42 -16.71
N LEU A 47 1.44 -0.45 -15.43
CA LEU A 47 2.48 0.42 -14.86
C LEU A 47 3.89 0.05 -15.34
N LEU A 48 4.09 -1.18 -15.82
CA LEU A 48 5.35 -1.64 -16.42
C LEU A 48 5.48 -1.27 -17.91
N GLY A 49 4.44 -0.70 -18.52
CA GLY A 49 4.43 -0.38 -19.94
C GLY A 49 3.80 -1.46 -20.82
N GLU A 50 3.17 -2.48 -20.24
CA GLU A 50 2.40 -3.46 -21.01
C GLU A 50 1.05 -2.86 -21.45
N ALA A 51 0.71 -3.06 -22.73
CA ALA A 51 -0.50 -2.54 -23.37
C ALA A 51 -1.78 -3.32 -22.99
N VAL A 52 -2.04 -3.49 -21.69
CA VAL A 52 -3.10 -4.37 -21.16
C VAL A 52 -4.39 -3.64 -20.75
N ARG A 53 -4.43 -2.31 -20.89
CA ARG A 53 -5.63 -1.54 -20.56
C ARG A 53 -6.77 -1.85 -21.54
N TYR A 54 -7.98 -1.48 -21.15
CA TYR A 54 -9.18 -1.67 -21.97
C TYR A 54 -9.07 -0.99 -23.35
N ASP A 55 -8.36 0.14 -23.42
CA ASP A 55 -8.11 0.92 -24.64
C ASP A 55 -6.88 0.45 -25.44
N GLY A 56 -6.27 -0.68 -25.08
CA GLY A 56 -5.08 -1.21 -25.76
C GLY A 56 -3.81 -0.40 -25.53
N ARG A 57 -3.81 0.51 -24.55
CA ARG A 57 -2.64 1.33 -24.20
C ARG A 57 -1.99 0.84 -22.91
N ASP A 58 -0.80 1.35 -22.61
CA ASP A 58 -0.14 1.16 -21.33
C ASP A 58 -0.37 2.37 -20.39
N ARG A 59 0.26 2.30 -19.22
CA ARG A 59 0.40 3.43 -18.28
C ARG A 59 1.77 3.36 -17.64
N ARG A 60 2.83 3.21 -18.44
CA ARG A 60 4.20 3.07 -17.96
C ARG A 60 4.52 4.18 -16.96
N ASN A 61 4.96 3.79 -15.78
CA ASN A 61 5.48 4.72 -14.78
C ASN A 61 7.02 4.68 -14.81
N PRO A 62 7.70 5.76 -15.24
CA PRO A 62 9.17 5.78 -15.35
C PRO A 62 9.90 5.52 -14.03
N TYR A 63 9.31 5.90 -12.89
CA TYR A 63 9.91 5.64 -11.57
C TYR A 63 9.85 4.14 -11.22
N VAL A 64 8.76 3.47 -11.59
CA VAL A 64 8.58 2.01 -11.43
C VAL A 64 9.57 1.24 -12.31
N THR A 65 9.62 1.55 -13.61
CA THR A 65 10.50 0.85 -14.56
C THR A 65 11.96 1.29 -14.49
N GLY A 66 12.27 2.29 -13.67
CA GLY A 66 13.61 2.86 -13.50
C GLY A 66 14.10 2.66 -12.07
N CYS A 67 13.91 3.67 -11.22
CA CYS A 67 14.51 3.71 -9.88
C CYS A 67 14.11 2.52 -8.97
N LEU A 68 12.88 2.02 -9.10
CA LEU A 68 12.41 0.92 -8.27
C LEU A 68 12.78 -0.46 -8.81
N ASP A 69 13.09 -0.58 -10.10
CA ASP A 69 13.46 -1.86 -10.69
C ASP A 69 14.75 -2.41 -10.06
N GLU A 70 15.70 -1.55 -9.68
CA GLU A 70 16.92 -1.96 -8.98
C GLU A 70 16.66 -2.56 -7.59
N ARG A 71 15.52 -2.22 -6.97
CA ARG A 71 15.17 -2.61 -5.59
C ARG A 71 14.18 -3.76 -5.54
N PHE A 72 13.24 -3.79 -6.48
CA PHE A 72 12.08 -4.66 -6.45
C PHE A 72 12.05 -5.61 -7.64
N ARG A 73 11.71 -6.88 -7.36
CA ARG A 73 11.38 -7.87 -8.38
C ARG A 73 9.89 -7.80 -8.61
N TRP A 74 9.49 -7.26 -9.75
CA TRP A 74 8.10 -7.09 -10.10
C TRP A 74 7.42 -8.43 -10.37
N ILE A 75 6.26 -8.64 -9.73
CA ILE A 75 5.33 -9.71 -10.06
C ILE A 75 4.12 -9.07 -10.77
N PRO A 76 4.08 -9.11 -12.11
CA PRO A 76 3.05 -8.45 -12.89
C PRO A 76 1.67 -9.11 -12.71
N VAL A 77 0.64 -8.30 -12.49
CA VAL A 77 -0.76 -8.75 -12.42
C VAL A 77 -1.67 -7.83 -13.22
N CYS A 78 -2.56 -8.42 -14.02
CA CYS A 78 -3.67 -7.73 -14.67
C CYS A 78 -4.94 -8.56 -14.48
N PRO A 79 -5.77 -8.26 -13.45
CA PRO A 79 -6.94 -9.06 -13.16
C PRO A 79 -7.88 -9.20 -14.35
N GLU A 80 -8.09 -8.12 -15.08
CA GLU A 80 -9.01 -8.07 -16.23
C GLU A 80 -8.56 -8.99 -17.38
N VAL A 81 -7.26 -9.02 -17.70
CA VAL A 81 -6.73 -9.92 -18.74
C VAL A 81 -6.64 -11.36 -18.23
N GLU A 82 -6.28 -11.55 -16.96
CA GLU A 82 -6.14 -12.87 -16.36
C GLU A 82 -7.50 -13.56 -16.12
N ILE A 83 -8.59 -12.78 -15.95
CA ILE A 83 -9.96 -13.27 -16.10
C ILE A 83 -10.39 -13.31 -17.58
N GLY A 84 -9.48 -13.41 -18.53
CA GLY A 84 -9.76 -13.66 -19.94
C GLY A 84 -10.52 -12.57 -20.70
N LEU A 85 -10.50 -11.31 -20.25
CA LEU A 85 -10.97 -10.21 -21.09
C LEU A 85 -9.91 -9.86 -22.14
N GLY A 86 -10.35 -9.55 -23.36
CA GLY A 86 -9.48 -9.19 -24.48
C GLY A 86 -8.79 -7.82 -24.34
N ILE A 87 -7.96 -7.53 -25.34
CA ILE A 87 -7.33 -6.22 -25.54
C ILE A 87 -7.48 -5.86 -27.03
N PRO A 88 -8.14 -4.74 -27.38
CA PRO A 88 -8.94 -3.88 -26.52
C PRO A 88 -10.22 -4.59 -26.03
N ARG A 89 -10.93 -3.97 -25.08
CA ARG A 89 -12.22 -4.45 -24.55
C ARG A 89 -13.08 -3.26 -24.13
N PRO A 90 -14.42 -3.41 -24.05
CA PRO A 90 -15.26 -2.45 -23.36
C PRO A 90 -14.77 -2.24 -21.92
N PRO A 91 -14.89 -1.01 -21.37
CA PRO A 91 -14.61 -0.79 -19.97
C PRO A 91 -15.56 -1.64 -19.12
N ILE A 92 -15.12 -2.02 -17.92
CA ILE A 92 -15.99 -2.60 -16.89
C ILE A 92 -16.23 -1.52 -15.82
N ARG A 93 -17.24 -1.70 -14.98
CA ARG A 93 -17.52 -0.78 -13.86
C ARG A 93 -18.05 -1.54 -12.65
N ILE A 94 -17.97 -0.91 -11.50
CA ILE A 94 -18.60 -1.41 -10.29
C ILE A 94 -20.00 -0.83 -10.18
N GLU A 95 -20.99 -1.67 -9.95
CA GLU A 95 -22.37 -1.26 -9.68
C GLU A 95 -22.82 -1.74 -8.31
N ARG A 96 -23.70 -0.97 -7.66
CA ARG A 96 -24.45 -1.40 -6.48
C ARG A 96 -25.90 -1.61 -6.88
N ARG A 97 -26.34 -2.86 -6.85
CA ARG A 97 -27.75 -3.25 -7.08
C ARG A 97 -28.26 -3.97 -5.84
N GLU A 98 -29.34 -3.46 -5.25
CA GLU A 98 -29.96 -4.05 -4.03
C GLU A 98 -28.95 -4.20 -2.87
N GLY A 99 -28.08 -3.20 -2.69
CA GLY A 99 -27.03 -3.23 -1.67
C GLY A 99 -25.79 -4.06 -2.03
N VAL A 100 -25.88 -4.96 -3.01
CA VAL A 100 -24.79 -5.85 -3.43
C VAL A 100 -23.91 -5.18 -4.49
N VAL A 101 -22.60 -5.25 -4.30
CA VAL A 101 -21.58 -4.74 -5.22
C VAL A 101 -21.30 -5.78 -6.30
N ARG A 102 -21.38 -5.36 -7.57
CA ARG A 102 -21.18 -6.20 -8.75
C ARG A 102 -20.15 -5.58 -9.69
N LEU A 103 -19.40 -6.42 -10.39
CA LEU A 103 -18.49 -6.02 -11.46
C LEU A 103 -19.13 -6.37 -12.80
N VAL A 104 -19.48 -5.36 -13.60
CA VAL A 104 -20.27 -5.57 -14.82
C VAL A 104 -19.69 -4.80 -16.00
N MET A 105 -20.08 -5.18 -17.21
CA MET A 105 -19.96 -4.31 -18.38
C MET A 105 -21.04 -3.20 -18.32
N PRO A 106 -20.77 -1.97 -18.82
CA PRO A 106 -21.71 -0.84 -18.77
C PRO A 106 -23.04 -1.07 -19.48
N ASP A 107 -23.06 -1.93 -20.50
CA ASP A 107 -24.26 -2.35 -21.21
C ASP A 107 -25.12 -3.34 -20.40
N GLY A 108 -24.63 -3.79 -19.24
CA GLY A 108 -25.31 -4.72 -18.34
C GLY A 108 -25.31 -6.18 -18.83
N ASN A 109 -24.77 -6.47 -20.01
CA ASN A 109 -24.89 -7.77 -20.67
C ASN A 109 -24.03 -8.86 -20.04
N LEU A 110 -23.04 -8.49 -19.23
CA LEU A 110 -22.14 -9.44 -18.61
C LEU A 110 -21.81 -9.04 -17.17
N ASP A 111 -22.17 -9.93 -16.25
CA ASP A 111 -21.75 -9.90 -14.87
C ASP A 111 -20.47 -10.72 -14.70
N LEU A 112 -19.40 -10.06 -14.28
CA LEU A 112 -18.06 -10.63 -14.07
C LEU A 112 -17.74 -10.84 -12.58
N THR A 113 -18.72 -10.60 -11.69
CA THR A 113 -18.52 -10.57 -10.24
C THR A 113 -17.93 -11.89 -9.72
N GLU A 114 -18.55 -13.02 -10.05
CA GLU A 114 -18.10 -14.34 -9.58
C GLU A 114 -16.74 -14.71 -10.18
N ARG A 115 -16.56 -14.45 -11.48
CA ARG A 115 -15.31 -14.72 -12.19
C ARG A 115 -14.14 -13.95 -11.58
N MET A 116 -14.32 -12.66 -11.36
CA MET A 116 -13.32 -11.80 -10.73
C MET A 116 -13.08 -12.17 -9.27
N THR A 117 -14.12 -12.48 -8.50
CA THR A 117 -13.98 -12.84 -7.08
C THR A 117 -13.20 -14.15 -6.92
N THR A 118 -13.53 -15.16 -7.73
CA THR A 118 -12.84 -16.46 -7.74
C THR A 118 -11.39 -16.31 -8.15
N TYR A 119 -11.15 -15.59 -9.25
CA TYR A 119 -9.80 -15.28 -9.71
C TYR A 119 -9.00 -14.52 -8.65
N ALA A 120 -9.57 -13.47 -8.05
CA ALA A 120 -8.88 -12.64 -7.07
C ALA A 120 -8.46 -13.45 -5.86
N ARG A 121 -9.33 -14.33 -5.34
CA ARG A 121 -9.00 -15.25 -4.24
C ARG A 121 -7.82 -16.15 -4.60
N ASN A 122 -7.87 -16.81 -5.75
CA ASN A 122 -6.85 -17.76 -6.17
C ASN A 122 -5.51 -17.06 -6.44
N ARG A 123 -5.54 -15.95 -7.19
CA ARG A 123 -4.35 -15.19 -7.53
C ARG A 123 -3.66 -14.59 -6.31
N VAL A 124 -4.44 -14.13 -5.34
CA VAL A 124 -3.90 -13.61 -4.08
C VAL A 124 -3.24 -14.72 -3.24
N ALA A 125 -3.73 -15.97 -3.33
CA ALA A 125 -3.05 -17.12 -2.73
C ALA A 125 -1.71 -17.41 -3.44
N GLU A 126 -1.69 -17.45 -4.77
CA GLU A 126 -0.44 -17.61 -5.55
C GLU A 126 0.59 -16.51 -5.24
N LEU A 127 0.14 -15.27 -5.06
CA LEU A 127 1.00 -14.15 -4.67
C LEU A 127 1.57 -14.33 -3.26
N ALA A 128 0.80 -14.92 -2.34
CA ALA A 128 1.29 -15.27 -1.01
C ALA A 128 2.42 -16.30 -1.09
N ASP A 129 2.24 -17.33 -1.92
CA ASP A 129 3.26 -18.37 -2.16
C ASP A 129 4.51 -17.80 -2.86
N ALA A 130 4.32 -16.83 -3.75
CA ALA A 130 5.41 -16.08 -4.38
C ALA A 130 6.14 -15.12 -3.41
N GLY A 131 5.63 -14.98 -2.18
CA GLY A 131 6.26 -14.26 -1.08
C GLY A 131 6.29 -12.75 -1.28
N ILE A 132 5.29 -12.13 -1.92
CA ILE A 132 5.26 -10.68 -2.11
C ILE A 132 5.36 -9.92 -0.78
N ARG A 133 5.97 -8.73 -0.83
CA ARG A 133 6.23 -7.85 0.33
C ARG A 133 5.63 -6.46 0.18
N GLY A 134 4.90 -6.24 -0.90
CA GLY A 134 4.18 -5.03 -1.20
C GLY A 134 3.41 -5.18 -2.50
N PHE A 135 2.56 -4.20 -2.79
CA PHE A 135 1.88 -4.14 -4.08
C PHE A 135 1.66 -2.70 -4.54
N LEU A 136 1.95 -2.42 -5.81
CA LEU A 136 1.63 -1.16 -6.48
C LEU A 136 0.47 -1.33 -7.47
N LEU A 137 -0.67 -0.72 -7.14
CA LEU A 137 -1.93 -0.87 -7.87
C LEU A 137 -2.20 0.31 -8.80
N LYS A 138 -2.90 0.04 -9.90
CA LYS A 138 -3.48 1.08 -10.77
C LYS A 138 -4.75 1.67 -10.14
N LYS A 139 -4.77 2.99 -9.93
CA LYS A 139 -5.86 3.79 -9.39
C LYS A 139 -7.08 3.80 -10.29
N ARG A 140 -8.25 3.91 -9.66
CA ARG A 140 -9.58 3.98 -10.31
C ARG A 140 -9.94 2.76 -11.18
N SER A 141 -9.15 1.69 -11.19
CA SER A 141 -9.54 0.46 -11.87
C SER A 141 -10.63 -0.24 -11.06
N PRO A 142 -11.74 -0.70 -11.68
CA PRO A 142 -12.75 -1.55 -11.05
C PRO A 142 -12.19 -2.86 -10.47
N SER A 143 -11.01 -3.28 -10.95
CA SER A 143 -10.32 -4.47 -10.44
C SER A 143 -9.21 -4.09 -9.45
N CYS A 144 -8.30 -3.20 -9.84
CA CYS A 144 -7.08 -2.90 -9.08
C CYS A 144 -7.17 -1.67 -8.18
N GLY A 145 -8.15 -0.79 -8.32
CA GLY A 145 -8.16 0.47 -7.58
C GLY A 145 -8.26 0.23 -6.08
N LEU A 146 -7.23 0.61 -5.32
CA LEU A 146 -7.22 0.44 -3.86
C LEU A 146 -8.24 1.36 -3.17
N LEU A 147 -8.35 2.60 -3.66
CA LEU A 147 -9.29 3.62 -3.22
C LEU A 147 -9.75 4.44 -4.43
N GLY A 148 -10.84 5.17 -4.27
CA GLY A 148 -11.29 6.13 -5.27
C GLY A 148 -11.89 5.48 -6.50
N VAL A 149 -12.51 4.29 -6.37
CA VAL A 149 -13.16 3.59 -7.49
C VAL A 149 -14.63 3.96 -7.51
N ASP A 150 -15.14 4.32 -8.69
CA ASP A 150 -16.53 4.70 -8.87
C ASP A 150 -17.45 3.46 -8.74
N VAL A 151 -18.44 3.58 -7.87
CA VAL A 151 -19.53 2.61 -7.68
C VAL A 151 -20.82 3.26 -8.13
N HIS A 152 -21.40 2.74 -9.21
CA HIS A 152 -22.61 3.27 -9.83
C HIS A 152 -23.86 2.67 -9.15
N GLY A 153 -24.83 3.50 -8.77
CA GLY A 153 -26.11 3.05 -8.19
C GLY A 153 -27.24 3.98 -8.59
N GLY A 154 -28.08 3.53 -9.54
CA GLY A 154 -29.05 4.40 -10.20
C GLY A 154 -28.34 5.61 -10.83
N ASP A 155 -28.84 6.81 -10.56
CA ASP A 155 -28.25 8.07 -11.04
C ASP A 155 -27.06 8.58 -10.20
N ARG A 156 -26.67 7.85 -9.14
CA ARG A 156 -25.60 8.27 -8.23
C ARG A 156 -24.30 7.51 -8.47
N ILE A 157 -23.19 8.22 -8.31
CA ILE A 157 -21.84 7.65 -8.31
C ILE A 157 -21.23 7.86 -6.93
N ASP A 158 -20.81 6.77 -6.30
CA ASP A 158 -20.04 6.78 -5.06
C ASP A 158 -18.55 6.54 -5.39
N PRO A 159 -17.68 7.56 -5.28
CA PRO A 159 -16.27 7.45 -5.61
C PRO A 159 -15.43 6.85 -4.47
N THR A 160 -16.03 6.23 -3.47
CA THR A 160 -15.32 5.65 -2.30
C THR A 160 -15.04 4.15 -2.45
N GLY A 161 -15.36 3.56 -3.59
CA GLY A 161 -15.20 2.14 -3.85
C GLY A 161 -13.75 1.64 -3.85
N THR A 162 -13.64 0.32 -3.77
CA THR A 162 -12.41 -0.45 -3.91
C THR A 162 -12.63 -1.52 -4.98
N GLY A 163 -11.63 -1.75 -5.83
CA GLY A 163 -11.67 -2.78 -6.85
C GLY A 163 -11.66 -4.18 -6.26
N PHE A 164 -12.26 -5.14 -6.96
CA PHE A 164 -12.45 -6.51 -6.45
C PHE A 164 -11.12 -7.21 -6.10
N PHE A 165 -10.11 -7.10 -6.95
CA PHE A 165 -8.79 -7.67 -6.70
C PHE A 165 -8.08 -6.94 -5.54
N ALA A 166 -8.17 -5.61 -5.49
CA ALA A 166 -7.61 -4.82 -4.40
C ALA A 166 -8.25 -5.16 -3.04
N ALA A 167 -9.56 -5.41 -3.01
CA ALA A 167 -10.28 -5.84 -1.82
C ALA A 167 -9.78 -7.21 -1.33
N ALA A 168 -9.66 -8.20 -2.22
CA ALA A 168 -9.12 -9.51 -1.88
C ALA A 168 -7.67 -9.42 -1.36
N LEU A 169 -6.84 -8.58 -1.98
CA LEU A 169 -5.46 -8.35 -1.57
C LEU A 169 -5.38 -7.76 -0.15
N ARG A 170 -6.19 -6.72 0.14
CA ARG A 170 -6.27 -6.10 1.47
C ARG A 170 -6.73 -7.08 2.54
N SER A 171 -7.71 -7.93 2.22
CA SER A 171 -8.20 -8.95 3.16
C SER A 171 -7.15 -10.03 3.45
N ARG A 172 -6.38 -10.47 2.44
CA ARG A 172 -5.34 -11.49 2.63
C ARG A 172 -4.11 -10.96 3.38
N PHE A 173 -3.74 -9.71 3.14
CA PHE A 173 -2.51 -9.10 3.62
C PHE A 173 -2.78 -7.79 4.38
N PRO A 174 -3.39 -7.85 5.58
CA PRO A 174 -3.80 -6.64 6.31
C PRO A 174 -2.65 -5.70 6.66
N ASN A 175 -1.43 -6.24 6.82
CA ASN A 175 -0.23 -5.48 7.22
C ASN A 175 0.76 -5.22 6.07
N MET A 176 0.51 -5.78 4.87
CA MET A 176 1.44 -5.61 3.76
C MET A 176 1.27 -4.22 3.12
N PRO A 177 2.36 -3.53 2.75
CA PRO A 177 2.27 -2.21 2.12
C PRO A 177 1.57 -2.27 0.76
N LEU A 178 0.48 -1.51 0.62
CA LEU A 178 -0.25 -1.34 -0.63
C LEU A 178 -0.21 0.15 -1.02
N ALA A 179 0.13 0.44 -2.27
CA ALA A 179 0.18 1.80 -2.80
C ALA A 179 -0.56 1.90 -4.14
N GLN A 180 -1.01 3.10 -4.49
CA GLN A 180 -1.51 3.43 -5.83
C GLN A 180 -0.42 4.20 -6.60
N GLU A 181 -0.50 4.29 -7.93
CA GLU A 181 0.55 4.95 -8.71
C GLU A 181 0.78 6.42 -8.33
N ASP A 182 -0.25 7.12 -7.88
CA ASP A 182 -0.17 8.51 -7.42
C ASP A 182 0.53 8.65 -6.06
N THR A 183 0.65 7.56 -5.30
CA THR A 183 1.52 7.51 -4.11
C THR A 183 2.98 7.79 -4.49
N LEU A 184 3.38 7.48 -5.73
CA LEU A 184 4.74 7.70 -6.21
C LEU A 184 4.98 9.14 -6.69
N ASP A 185 3.93 9.95 -6.86
CA ASP A 185 4.04 11.34 -7.28
C ASP A 185 4.48 12.23 -6.11
N ASP A 186 4.02 11.92 -4.90
CA ASP A 186 4.44 12.58 -3.65
C ASP A 186 5.74 11.95 -3.11
N PRO A 187 6.86 12.70 -3.01
CA PRO A 187 8.12 12.15 -2.52
C PRO A 187 8.05 11.55 -1.11
N LEU A 188 7.28 12.14 -0.21
CA LEU A 188 7.15 11.67 1.18
C LEU A 188 6.37 10.36 1.24
N LEU A 189 5.24 10.26 0.52
CA LEU A 189 4.46 9.03 0.46
C LEU A 189 5.24 7.91 -0.26
N ARG A 190 5.98 8.26 -1.32
CA ARG A 190 6.83 7.34 -2.06
C ARG A 190 7.92 6.72 -1.19
N GLU A 191 8.69 7.54 -0.48
CA GLU A 191 9.74 7.05 0.41
C GLU A 191 9.14 6.23 1.57
N THR A 192 7.96 6.63 2.06
CA THR A 192 7.21 5.88 3.08
C THR A 192 6.86 4.48 2.57
N PHE A 193 6.29 4.35 1.36
CA PHE A 193 5.96 3.05 0.78
C PHE A 193 7.21 2.17 0.60
N ILE A 194 8.31 2.73 0.07
CA ILE A 194 9.56 1.99 -0.13
C ILE A 194 10.10 1.48 1.21
N LEU A 195 10.14 2.35 2.23
CA LEU A 195 10.57 2.00 3.57
C LEU A 195 9.69 0.89 4.16
N GLN A 196 8.37 1.03 4.07
CA GLN A 196 7.44 0.03 4.57
C GLN A 196 7.69 -1.34 3.91
N VAL A 197 7.90 -1.42 2.59
CA VAL A 197 8.21 -2.68 1.90
C VAL A 197 9.51 -3.30 2.41
N GLN A 198 10.55 -2.49 2.63
CA GLN A 198 11.84 -2.96 3.13
C GLN A 198 11.75 -3.48 4.57
N ILE A 199 11.07 -2.75 5.45
CA ILE A 199 10.89 -3.16 6.84
C ILE A 199 9.99 -4.39 6.94
N TYR A 200 8.92 -4.44 6.14
CA TYR A 200 8.05 -5.61 6.03
C TYR A 200 8.84 -6.84 5.58
N ASP A 201 9.60 -6.75 4.48
CA ASP A 201 10.46 -7.86 4.01
C ASP A 201 11.47 -8.32 5.08
N HIS A 202 12.13 -7.38 5.76
CA HIS A 202 13.08 -7.70 6.83
C HIS A 202 12.40 -8.43 8.00
N PHE A 203 11.24 -7.94 8.44
CA PHE A 203 10.47 -8.58 9.51
C PHE A 203 10.00 -9.98 9.11
N ARG A 204 9.44 -10.12 7.90
CA ARG A 204 8.94 -11.39 7.37
C ARG A 204 10.06 -12.43 7.23
N LYS A 205 11.22 -12.06 6.69
CA LYS A 205 12.39 -12.95 6.60
C LYS A 205 12.87 -13.44 7.97
N TRP A 206 12.92 -12.55 8.96
CA TRP A 206 13.27 -12.93 10.33
C TRP A 206 12.23 -13.87 10.94
N ARG A 207 10.93 -13.56 10.76
CA ARG A 207 9.80 -14.34 11.27
C ARG A 207 9.69 -15.73 10.64
N GLU A 208 9.92 -15.84 9.33
CA GLU A 208 9.85 -17.09 8.55
C GLU A 208 11.04 -18.04 8.80
N GLY A 209 12.13 -17.54 9.40
CA GLY A 209 13.27 -18.36 9.80
C GLY A 209 13.04 -19.05 11.14
N LYS A 210 13.77 -18.60 12.17
CA LYS A 210 13.64 -19.08 13.55
C LYS A 210 13.54 -17.87 14.48
N PRO A 211 12.32 -17.34 14.72
CA PRO A 211 12.16 -16.16 15.55
C PRO A 211 12.61 -16.47 16.98
N THR A 212 13.35 -15.54 17.57
CA THR A 212 13.81 -15.63 18.96
C THR A 212 13.55 -14.31 19.68
N PRO A 213 13.39 -14.30 21.01
CA PRO A 213 13.21 -13.06 21.77
C PRO A 213 14.35 -12.06 21.54
N LYS A 214 15.60 -12.53 21.57
CA LYS A 214 16.77 -11.70 21.24
C LYS A 214 16.74 -11.16 19.81
N GLY A 215 16.22 -11.95 18.87
CA GLY A 215 16.01 -11.52 17.48
C GLY A 215 15.00 -10.38 17.37
N LEU A 216 13.87 -10.46 18.08
CA LEU A 216 12.86 -9.40 18.10
C LEU A 216 13.40 -8.12 18.73
N GLN A 217 14.15 -8.23 19.83
CA GLN A 217 14.83 -7.09 20.47
C GLN A 217 15.80 -6.41 19.50
N ARG A 218 16.65 -7.19 18.84
CA ARG A 218 17.62 -6.68 17.86
C ARG A 218 16.90 -6.00 16.69
N PHE A 219 15.85 -6.63 16.15
CA PHE A 219 15.02 -6.04 15.10
C PHE A 219 14.42 -4.71 15.56
N HIS A 220 13.80 -4.66 16.74
CA HIS A 220 13.20 -3.44 17.26
C HIS A 220 14.23 -2.33 17.44
N MET A 221 15.36 -2.61 18.09
CA MET A 221 16.42 -1.63 18.31
C MET A 221 16.99 -1.07 17.00
N ALA A 222 17.16 -1.90 15.97
CA ALA A 222 17.67 -1.48 14.68
C ALA A 222 16.73 -0.48 13.97
N HIS A 223 15.42 -0.64 14.12
CA HIS A 223 14.41 0.17 13.42
C HIS A 223 13.74 1.23 14.29
N ARG A 224 14.05 1.27 15.60
CA ARG A 224 13.47 2.21 16.57
C ARG A 224 13.56 3.68 16.14
N HIS A 225 14.63 4.05 15.43
CA HIS A 225 14.81 5.41 14.94
C HIS A 225 13.72 5.84 13.93
N LEU A 226 13.09 4.91 13.23
CA LEU A 226 11.97 5.16 12.32
C LEU A 226 10.66 5.47 13.07
N LEU A 227 10.58 5.15 14.36
CA LEU A 227 9.37 5.28 15.18
C LEU A 227 9.36 6.54 16.06
N ARG A 228 10.36 7.43 15.91
CA ARG A 228 10.54 8.64 16.75
C ARG A 228 9.34 9.57 16.74
N HIS A 229 8.61 9.64 15.63
CA HIS A 229 7.41 10.47 15.49
C HIS A 229 6.15 9.79 16.08
N THR A 230 6.25 8.55 16.57
CA THR A 230 5.19 7.79 17.25
C THR A 230 5.66 7.22 18.60
N PRO A 231 6.05 8.06 19.58
CA PRO A 231 6.70 7.60 20.82
C PRO A 231 5.84 6.63 21.65
N ARG A 232 4.50 6.79 21.62
CA ARG A 232 3.58 5.86 22.30
C ARG A 232 3.60 4.45 21.68
N ILE A 233 3.68 4.36 20.35
CA ILE A 233 3.74 3.07 19.65
C ILE A 233 5.13 2.46 19.82
N ASP A 234 6.20 3.26 19.74
CA ASP A 234 7.58 2.83 20.03
C ASP A 234 7.68 2.18 21.42
N GLN A 235 7.18 2.85 22.45
CA GLN A 235 7.21 2.31 23.82
C GLN A 235 6.44 0.98 23.95
N ALA A 236 5.28 0.88 23.30
CA ALA A 236 4.49 -0.35 23.33
C ALA A 236 5.17 -1.51 22.59
N LEU A 237 5.73 -1.25 21.40
CA LEU A 237 6.53 -2.22 20.65
C LEU A 237 7.80 -2.63 21.43
N GLY A 238 8.43 -1.70 22.15
CA GLY A 238 9.58 -1.97 23.01
C GLY A 238 9.25 -2.95 24.12
N ARG A 239 8.10 -2.76 24.80
CA ARG A 239 7.63 -3.71 25.84
C ARG A 239 7.41 -5.12 25.28
N ILE A 240 6.77 -5.22 24.11
CA ILE A 240 6.57 -6.50 23.43
C ILE A 240 7.93 -7.13 23.08
N ALA A 241 8.86 -6.35 22.53
CA ALA A 241 10.18 -6.85 22.15
C ALA A 241 10.98 -7.38 23.36
N THR A 242 10.81 -6.79 24.55
CA THR A 242 11.54 -7.19 25.77
C THR A 242 10.81 -8.23 26.63
N GLN A 243 9.65 -8.75 26.22
CA GLN A 243 8.83 -9.65 27.02
C GLN A 243 9.51 -11.02 27.31
N GLY A 244 10.57 -11.37 26.58
CA GLY A 244 11.36 -12.58 26.83
C GLY A 244 10.83 -13.84 26.13
N GLU A 245 9.68 -13.75 25.48
CA GLU A 245 9.02 -14.84 24.73
C GLU A 245 8.58 -14.36 23.35
N VAL A 246 8.49 -15.28 22.39
CA VAL A 246 7.93 -15.02 21.05
C VAL A 246 6.99 -16.16 20.68
N PHE A 247 5.77 -15.81 20.29
CA PHE A 247 4.74 -16.72 19.83
C PHE A 247 3.88 -16.02 18.76
N PRO A 248 3.14 -16.75 17.91
CA PRO A 248 2.48 -16.19 16.72
C PRO A 248 1.66 -14.92 16.97
N ASP A 249 0.74 -14.93 17.95
CA ASP A 249 -0.15 -13.80 18.23
C ASP A 249 0.60 -12.53 18.69
N LEU A 250 1.69 -12.70 19.43
CA LEU A 250 2.56 -11.59 19.83
C LEU A 250 3.26 -10.98 18.62
N LEU A 251 3.71 -11.82 17.68
CA LEU A 251 4.33 -11.36 16.44
C LEU A 251 3.32 -10.67 15.51
N ASP A 252 2.07 -11.15 15.46
CA ASP A 252 1.00 -10.52 14.70
C ASP A 252 0.64 -9.14 15.29
N THR A 253 0.56 -9.04 16.62
CA THR A 253 0.37 -7.76 17.31
C THR A 253 1.52 -6.80 17.01
N TYR A 254 2.77 -7.27 17.11
CA TYR A 254 3.95 -6.48 16.82
C TYR A 254 3.97 -6.00 15.36
N GLU A 255 3.72 -6.90 14.40
CA GLU A 255 3.67 -6.59 12.96
C GLU A 255 2.62 -5.51 12.67
N THR A 256 1.41 -5.69 13.21
CA THR A 256 0.30 -4.74 13.02
C THR A 256 0.64 -3.36 13.54
N MET A 257 1.16 -3.28 14.77
CA MET A 257 1.55 -2.01 15.38
C MET A 257 2.72 -1.34 14.66
N LEU A 258 3.72 -2.12 14.23
CA LEU A 258 4.87 -1.63 13.47
C LEU A 258 4.43 -1.04 12.13
N MET A 259 3.66 -1.80 11.34
CA MET A 259 3.26 -1.36 10.00
C MET A 259 2.30 -0.17 10.05
N ALA A 260 1.43 -0.10 11.07
CA ALA A 260 0.58 1.06 11.31
C ALA A 260 1.38 2.31 11.74
N ALA A 261 2.47 2.16 12.48
CA ALA A 261 3.36 3.27 12.81
C ALA A 261 4.10 3.79 11.58
N LEU A 262 4.67 2.88 10.77
CA LEU A 262 5.42 3.24 9.56
C LEU A 262 4.54 3.84 8.47
N ALA A 263 3.23 3.55 8.45
CA ALA A 263 2.28 4.15 7.51
C ALA A 263 2.06 5.65 7.72
N ARG A 264 2.56 6.22 8.84
CA ARG A 264 2.44 7.64 9.16
C ARG A 264 3.76 8.32 8.77
N PRO A 265 3.81 9.12 7.71
CA PRO A 265 5.05 9.79 7.34
C PRO A 265 5.50 10.76 8.44
N GLU A 266 6.81 10.84 8.66
CA GLU A 266 7.38 11.90 9.49
C GLU A 266 7.10 13.26 8.84
N GLY A 267 6.46 14.17 9.59
CA GLY A 267 6.02 15.47 9.06
C GLY A 267 4.62 15.47 8.43
N ALA A 268 3.92 14.33 8.37
CA ALA A 268 2.50 14.33 8.06
C ALA A 268 1.75 15.16 9.12
N ARG A 269 1.08 16.24 8.69
CA ARG A 269 0.17 17.00 9.57
C ARG A 269 -0.83 16.02 10.17
N LYS A 270 -1.12 16.16 11.48
CA LYS A 270 -2.32 15.54 12.07
C LYS A 270 -3.50 15.85 11.13
N PRO A 271 -4.40 14.89 10.83
CA PRO A 271 -5.63 15.22 10.12
C PRO A 271 -6.26 16.39 10.86
N GLY A 272 -6.27 17.53 10.20
CA GLY A 272 -6.78 18.76 10.77
C GLY A 272 -8.25 18.54 11.03
N THR A 273 -8.65 18.73 12.29
CA THR A 273 -9.94 19.33 12.60
C THR A 273 -10.20 20.42 11.57
N SER A 274 -11.13 20.19 10.66
CA SER A 274 -11.62 21.20 9.73
C SER A 274 -12.03 22.42 10.55
N ARG A 275 -11.20 23.47 10.56
CA ARG A 275 -11.61 24.82 10.94
C ARG A 275 -12.20 25.45 9.70
N THR A 276 -13.39 25.02 9.35
CA THR A 276 -14.32 25.82 8.56
C THR A 276 -15.64 25.75 9.29
N PRO A 277 -16.03 26.78 10.06
CA PRO A 277 -17.41 26.84 10.54
C PRO A 277 -18.29 26.86 9.29
N PRO A 278 -19.40 26.09 9.25
CA PRO A 278 -20.36 26.23 8.17
C PRO A 278 -20.79 27.71 8.12
N ARG A 279 -20.76 28.28 6.91
CA ARG A 279 -21.39 29.58 6.66
C ARG A 279 -22.81 29.51 7.23
N SER A 280 -23.13 30.49 8.05
CA SER A 280 -24.45 30.79 8.58
C SER A 280 -25.52 30.51 7.53
N ILE A 281 -26.30 29.44 7.73
CA ILE A 281 -27.61 29.31 7.13
C ILE A 281 -28.47 30.35 7.83
N GLU A 282 -28.98 31.29 7.05
CA GLU A 282 -29.95 32.30 7.49
C GLU A 282 -31.11 31.60 8.22
N ARG A 283 -31.48 32.19 9.35
CA ARG A 283 -32.69 31.84 10.09
C ARG A 283 -33.89 31.93 9.16
N THR A 284 -34.50 30.81 8.80
CA THR A 284 -35.89 30.79 8.34
C THR A 284 -36.79 30.79 9.57
N ASP A 285 -37.67 31.78 9.63
CA ASP A 285 -38.67 32.02 10.68
C ASP A 285 -39.54 30.79 10.97
N PRO A 286 -39.80 30.45 12.25
CA PRO A 286 -40.75 29.43 12.64
C PRO A 286 -42.16 30.01 12.75
N THR A 287 -42.70 30.56 11.67
CA THR A 287 -44.12 30.95 11.58
C THR A 287 -44.61 30.73 10.16
N ASN A 288 -44.69 29.47 9.73
CA ASN A 288 -45.65 29.09 8.70
C ASN A 288 -45.90 27.58 8.77
N PHE A 289 -46.91 27.21 9.54
CA PHE A 289 -47.50 25.88 9.53
C PHE A 289 -49.00 26.10 9.36
N GLU A 290 -49.44 26.22 8.11
CA GLU A 290 -50.85 26.10 7.77
C GLU A 290 -51.19 24.60 7.68
N PRO A 291 -52.27 24.13 8.33
CA PRO A 291 -52.71 22.74 8.21
C PRO A 291 -53.51 22.52 6.92
N ASP A 292 -53.14 21.47 6.18
CA ASP A 292 -53.84 20.97 5.00
C ASP A 292 -55.24 20.43 5.37
N PRO A 293 -56.32 20.77 4.63
CA PRO A 293 -57.67 20.34 4.95
C PRO A 293 -58.09 19.06 4.21
N PHE A 294 -58.72 18.13 4.96
CA PHE A 294 -59.63 17.06 4.51
C PHE A 294 -59.00 15.97 3.60
N GLU A 295 -59.29 14.68 3.77
CA GLU A 295 -60.63 14.14 3.79
C GLU A 295 -60.68 12.71 4.37
N SER A 296 -61.77 12.47 5.09
CA SER A 296 -62.26 11.26 5.72
C SER A 296 -62.91 10.27 4.76
N SER A 297 -62.73 8.98 4.99
CA SER A 297 -63.74 7.91 4.82
C SER A 297 -63.11 6.58 5.29
N GLU A 298 -63.77 5.60 5.89
CA GLU A 298 -65.12 5.40 6.41
C GLU A 298 -65.02 4.10 7.25
N THR A 299 -65.70 4.04 8.37
CA THR A 299 -66.04 2.79 9.06
C THR A 299 -67.52 2.54 8.88
N ARG A 300 -67.85 1.39 8.30
CA ARG A 300 -69.05 0.62 8.63
C ARG A 300 -68.75 -0.86 8.43
#